data_AF-A0A0V0VKC0-F1
#
_entry.id   AF-A0A0V0VKC0-F1
#
_cell.length_a   1.000
_cell.length_b   1.000
_cell.length_c   1.000
_cell.angle_alpha   90.00
_cell.angle_beta   90.00
_cell.angle_gamma   90.00
#
_symmetry.space_group_name_H-M   'P 1'
#
loop_
_entity.id
_entity.type
_entity.pdbx_description
1 polymer ?
#
loop_
_entity_poly.entity_id
_entity_poly.type
_entity_poly.pdbx_seq_one_letter_code
_entity_poly.pdbx_strand_id
1 'polypeptide(L)'
;MTFQLQVLHFSVDCPNCLKQAETNMKFINIPYFKEVIIMATCCEHCGHRTNEVKSASGIAERGIKLTLHVVDICDLTRDILKSENCFLYIPELELEVGMGIVGSKFTTVEGLLKSLKETFENQSCFSLGDSASPDQQQRMRSFLEKLDQASQGKFAYHLIFDDPSGNSYIESLTAPNPDSKLKVEFYERSWEQNEELGLNDMNTENYSSEVNTYCFTSKMVQSRVDNSEKCVKMVNTCVLENFGSKVMFVPMNDQIHELHTIIRDKCTSQGDFVFYSDRLIRLVLEESLNLLPYSPWTVVSPTGFSYDGLRFSSGNCSVSIIRSGGVMEKGLRECCRSMRIGKILIQKDADSGEVKVVYSKLVQDIQRRHVLLLYPIMNTGKTVHKAMQVLIDNEVKPCNVILVNLFCTPSSLHYLSDVMPELSIVTSECSLDPPNYFCTKYFDRRRCRRTSILYRQAHASRERSRVESFNRAFEQLRRLLPTLPPDKKLTKIEILRLAISYMTYLDCILML
;
A
#
# COMPACT_ATOMS: atom_id res chain seq x y z
N MET A 1 7.28 -29.63 30.75
CA MET A 1 7.76 -28.31 31.19
C MET A 1 9.24 -28.16 30.85
N THR A 2 9.58 -28.02 29.56
CA THR A 2 11.00 -27.90 29.10
C THR A 2 11.14 -27.09 27.80
N PHE A 3 10.07 -26.44 27.32
CA PHE A 3 10.13 -25.64 26.09
C PHE A 3 10.70 -24.22 26.30
N GLN A 4 10.82 -23.72 27.54
CA GLN A 4 11.29 -22.35 27.83
C GLN A 4 12.80 -22.12 27.62
N LEU A 5 13.60 -23.17 27.38
CA LEU A 5 15.06 -23.06 27.22
C LEU A 5 15.57 -23.34 25.81
N GLN A 6 14.72 -23.77 24.88
CA GLN A 6 15.14 -24.03 23.50
C GLN A 6 15.07 -22.75 22.66
N VAL A 7 16.19 -22.44 21.99
CA VAL A 7 16.21 -21.43 20.93
C VAL A 7 15.54 -22.04 19.72
N LEU A 8 14.51 -21.37 19.20
CA LEU A 8 13.84 -21.77 17.97
C LEU A 8 14.64 -21.21 16.79
N HIS A 9 14.95 -22.07 15.82
CA HIS A 9 15.70 -21.71 14.62
C HIS A 9 14.77 -21.84 13.41
N PHE A 10 14.66 -20.79 12.61
CA PHE A 10 13.92 -20.84 11.35
C PHE A 10 14.55 -19.93 10.30
N SER A 11 14.34 -20.26 9.03
CA SER A 11 14.87 -19.49 7.90
C SER A 11 13.86 -18.47 7.40
N VAL A 12 14.28 -17.22 7.24
CA VAL A 12 13.49 -16.12 6.65
C VAL A 12 14.32 -15.38 5.61
N ASP A 13 13.64 -14.68 4.70
CA ASP A 13 14.32 -13.88 3.68
C ASP A 13 14.98 -12.65 4.31
N CYS A 14 16.26 -12.44 4.00
CA CYS A 14 17.03 -11.31 4.49
C CYS A 14 16.44 -9.99 3.97
N PRO A 15 16.13 -9.00 4.84
CA PRO A 15 15.53 -7.73 4.40
C PRO A 15 16.46 -6.90 3.51
N ASN A 16 17.77 -7.17 3.53
CA ASN A 16 18.76 -6.45 2.72
C ASN A 16 19.01 -7.10 1.35
N CYS A 17 19.17 -8.43 1.29
CA CYS A 17 19.56 -9.13 0.04
C CYS A 17 18.53 -10.12 -0.50
N LEU A 18 17.42 -10.32 0.21
CA LEU A 18 16.30 -11.21 -0.14
C LEU A 18 16.69 -12.69 -0.31
N LYS A 19 17.89 -13.08 0.12
CA LYS A 19 18.30 -14.50 0.23
C LYS A 19 17.92 -15.03 1.60
N GLN A 20 17.79 -16.35 1.71
CA GLN A 20 17.52 -16.98 3.01
C GLN A 20 18.61 -16.66 4.03
N ALA A 21 18.17 -16.28 5.23
CA ALA A 21 18.99 -16.03 6.40
C ALA A 21 18.41 -16.81 7.58
N GLU A 22 19.28 -17.24 8.49
CA GLU A 22 18.85 -17.91 9.71
C GLU A 22 18.44 -16.86 10.76
N THR A 23 17.28 -17.09 11.38
CA THR A 23 16.77 -16.30 12.49
C THR A 23 16.61 -17.18 13.72
N ASN A 24 17.22 -16.73 14.80
CA ASN A 24 17.15 -17.35 16.12
C ASN A 24 16.11 -16.62 16.94
N MET A 25 15.15 -17.33 17.49
CA MET A 25 14.07 -16.79 18.29
C MET A 25 14.09 -17.39 19.69
N LYS A 26 13.96 -16.54 20.71
CA LYS A 26 13.89 -16.95 22.12
C LYS A 26 12.85 -16.15 22.88
N PHE A 27 11.99 -16.85 23.61
CA PHE A 27 11.09 -16.26 24.59
C PHE A 27 11.87 -15.94 25.87
N ILE A 28 11.71 -14.71 26.36
CA ILE A 28 12.32 -14.23 27.59
C ILE A 28 11.22 -13.61 28.43
N ASN A 29 11.10 -14.09 29.66
CA ASN A 29 10.22 -13.47 30.64
C ASN A 29 11.03 -12.44 31.44
N ILE A 30 10.70 -11.16 31.27
CA ILE A 30 11.33 -10.07 32.02
C ILE A 30 10.56 -9.91 33.33
N PRO A 31 11.22 -9.99 34.51
CA PRO A 31 10.55 -9.77 35.79
C PRO A 31 9.79 -8.44 35.80
N TYR A 32 8.55 -8.45 36.31
CA TYR A 32 7.66 -7.28 36.36
C TYR A 32 7.25 -6.70 34.99
N PHE A 33 7.50 -7.42 33.89
CA PHE A 33 7.01 -7.11 32.55
C PHE A 33 6.40 -8.34 31.86
N LYS A 34 5.75 -8.13 30.71
CA LYS A 34 5.15 -9.20 29.89
C LYS A 34 6.26 -10.03 29.24
N GLU A 35 5.91 -11.24 28.81
CA GLU A 35 6.81 -12.10 28.03
C GLU A 35 7.19 -11.42 26.70
N VAL A 36 8.49 -11.42 26.38
CA VAL A 36 9.05 -10.86 25.14
C VAL A 36 9.73 -11.94 24.31
N ILE A 37 9.81 -11.70 23.02
CA ILE A 37 10.48 -12.54 22.03
C ILE A 37 11.66 -11.76 21.48
N ILE A 38 12.87 -12.32 21.63
CA ILE A 38 14.06 -11.82 20.97
C ILE A 38 14.25 -12.59 19.67
N MET A 39 14.37 -11.86 18.57
CA MET A 39 14.64 -12.38 17.23
C MET A 39 15.99 -11.83 16.74
N ALA A 40 16.95 -12.72 16.51
CA ALA A 40 18.26 -12.38 15.99
C ALA A 40 18.44 -12.99 14.60
N THR A 41 18.52 -12.16 13.56
CA THR A 41 18.72 -12.61 12.18
C THR A 41 20.17 -12.38 11.80
N CYS A 42 20.85 -13.42 11.29
CA CYS A 42 22.21 -13.33 10.78
C CYS A 42 22.26 -13.86 9.34
N CYS A 43 22.50 -12.98 8.37
CA CYS A 43 22.62 -13.38 6.97
C CYS A 43 24.08 -13.66 6.61
N GLU A 44 24.38 -14.92 6.26
CA GLU A 44 25.72 -15.33 5.83
C GLU A 44 26.11 -14.77 4.46
N HIS A 45 25.14 -14.43 3.62
CA HIS A 45 25.40 -13.95 2.25
C HIS A 45 25.82 -12.48 2.15
N CYS A 46 25.24 -11.60 2.98
CA CYS A 46 25.53 -10.16 2.93
C CYS A 46 26.07 -9.61 4.26
N GLY A 47 26.20 -10.45 5.30
CA GLY A 47 26.68 -10.04 6.61
C GLY A 47 25.67 -9.22 7.43
N HIS A 48 24.43 -9.06 6.96
CA HIS A 48 23.41 -8.30 7.67
C HIS A 48 23.03 -9.00 8.98
N ARG A 49 23.03 -8.24 10.09
CA ARG A 49 22.66 -8.69 11.42
C ARG A 49 21.61 -7.77 12.02
N THR A 50 20.54 -8.34 12.56
CA THR A 50 19.51 -7.58 13.28
C THR A 50 19.12 -8.30 14.56
N ASN A 51 18.88 -7.51 15.61
CA ASN A 51 18.31 -7.99 16.87
C ASN A 51 17.04 -7.19 17.11
N GLU A 52 15.89 -7.84 17.01
CA GLU A 52 14.57 -7.25 17.26
C GLU A 52 13.99 -7.85 18.54
N VAL A 53 13.39 -7.02 19.38
CA VAL A 53 12.64 -7.46 20.56
C VAL A 53 11.18 -7.09 20.35
N LYS A 54 10.30 -8.08 20.45
CA LYS A 54 8.85 -7.92 20.29
C LYS A 54 8.12 -8.46 21.51
N SER A 55 7.01 -7.87 21.89
CA SER A 55 6.16 -8.44 22.93
C SER A 55 5.51 -9.72 22.43
N ALA A 56 5.54 -10.79 23.23
CA ALA A 56 4.85 -12.04 22.92
C ALA A 56 3.33 -11.91 23.11
N SER A 57 2.90 -10.92 23.90
CA SER A 57 1.50 -10.62 24.16
C SER A 57 0.87 -9.78 23.04
N GLY A 58 -0.43 -9.93 22.85
CA GLY A 58 -1.23 -9.04 22.02
C GLY A 58 -1.26 -7.61 22.56
N ILE A 59 -1.91 -6.72 21.80
CA ILE A 59 -2.11 -5.32 22.20
C ILE A 59 -2.87 -5.28 23.53
N ALA A 60 -2.40 -4.45 24.47
CA ALA A 60 -3.04 -4.31 25.77
C ALA A 60 -4.42 -3.66 25.65
N GLU A 61 -5.32 -3.96 26.60
CA GLU A 61 -6.66 -3.35 26.66
C GLU A 61 -6.63 -1.82 26.77
N ARG A 62 -5.57 -1.26 27.38
CA ARG A 62 -5.38 0.18 27.56
C ARG A 62 -4.02 0.63 27.02
N GLY A 63 -3.98 1.87 26.52
CA GLY A 63 -2.73 2.54 26.22
C GLY A 63 -2.00 2.90 27.52
N ILE A 64 -0.68 3.04 27.43
CA ILE A 64 0.15 3.41 28.58
C ILE A 64 0.94 4.67 28.26
N LYS A 65 1.05 5.55 29.25
CA LYS A 65 1.94 6.69 29.25
C LYS A 65 2.90 6.56 30.41
N LEU A 66 4.18 6.43 30.10
CA LEU A 66 5.27 6.30 31.08
C LEU A 66 6.03 7.62 31.09
N THR A 67 6.11 8.29 32.24
CA THR A 67 6.90 9.50 32.42
C THR A 67 7.99 9.23 33.43
N LEU A 68 9.25 9.23 32.97
CA LEU A 68 10.43 9.07 33.81
C LEU A 68 11.12 10.43 33.96
N HIS A 69 11.28 10.89 35.20
CA HIS A 69 12.11 12.05 35.52
C HIS A 69 13.56 11.60 35.73
N VAL A 70 14.41 11.86 34.75
CA VAL A 70 15.83 11.47 34.77
C VAL A 70 16.62 12.58 35.48
N VAL A 71 17.20 12.26 36.64
CA VAL A 71 18.01 13.21 37.43
C VAL A 71 19.38 12.62 37.72
N ASP A 72 19.43 11.35 38.12
CA ASP A 72 20.66 10.70 38.55
C ASP A 72 21.28 9.88 37.42
N ILE A 73 22.60 9.69 37.48
CA ILE A 73 23.32 8.82 36.53
C ILE A 73 22.78 7.38 36.59
N CYS A 74 22.30 6.92 37.75
CA CYS A 74 21.65 5.61 37.90
C CYS A 74 20.35 5.49 37.10
N ASP A 75 19.68 6.60 36.77
CA ASP A 75 18.47 6.55 35.94
C ASP A 75 18.82 6.27 34.46
N LEU A 76 20.05 6.56 34.02
CA LEU A 76 20.53 6.27 32.66
C LEU A 76 20.73 4.77 32.40
N THR A 77 20.99 4.00 33.45
CA THR A 77 21.20 2.56 33.37
C THR A 77 19.92 1.74 33.42
N ARG A 78 18.76 2.38 33.59
CA ARG A 78 17.45 1.69 33.62
C ARG A 78 17.20 0.97 32.30
N ASP A 79 16.75 -0.26 32.40
CA ASP A 79 16.31 -1.03 31.24
C ASP A 79 15.00 -0.46 30.68
N ILE A 80 14.96 -0.29 29.37
CA ILE A 80 13.81 0.22 28.63
C ILE A 80 13.51 -0.68 27.42
N LEU A 81 12.22 -0.90 27.21
CA LEU A 81 11.70 -1.51 25.99
C LEU A 81 10.85 -0.48 25.27
N LYS A 82 11.32 -0.01 24.11
CA LYS A 82 10.52 0.86 23.25
C LYS A 82 9.80 0.02 22.20
N SER A 83 8.47 0.00 22.24
CA SER A 83 7.67 -0.65 21.19
C SER A 83 7.75 0.13 19.86
N GLU A 84 7.36 -0.52 18.76
CA GLU A 84 7.31 0.13 17.44
C GLU A 84 6.25 1.24 17.39
N ASN A 85 5.13 1.05 18.09
CA ASN A 85 4.00 1.97 18.13
C ASN A 85 4.14 3.08 19.20
N CYS A 86 5.24 3.12 19.94
CA CYS A 86 5.49 4.10 20.99
C CYS A 86 6.03 5.43 20.44
N PHE A 87 5.40 6.53 20.85
CA PHE A 87 5.91 7.88 20.72
C PHE A 87 6.83 8.22 21.89
N LEU A 88 7.92 8.92 21.59
CA LEU A 88 8.86 9.41 22.60
C LEU A 88 8.89 10.94 22.57
N TYR A 89 8.78 11.55 23.74
CA TYR A 89 8.90 12.99 23.93
C TYR A 89 9.93 13.32 25.01
N ILE A 90 10.79 14.30 24.74
CA ILE A 90 11.67 14.94 25.72
C ILE A 90 11.45 16.46 25.62
N PRO A 91 10.53 17.03 26.44
CA PRO A 91 10.13 18.43 26.34
C PRO A 91 11.30 19.41 26.49
N GLU A 92 12.24 19.15 27.40
CA GLU A 92 13.39 20.02 27.67
C GLU A 92 14.38 20.09 26.50
N LEU A 93 14.39 19.05 25.66
CA LEU A 93 15.19 18.99 24.44
C LEU A 93 14.40 19.46 23.20
N GLU A 94 13.11 19.76 23.36
CA GLU A 94 12.17 19.97 22.24
C GLU A 94 12.21 18.81 21.23
N LEU A 95 12.41 17.59 21.73
CA LEU A 95 12.56 16.38 20.92
C LEU A 95 11.26 15.58 20.92
N GLU A 96 10.71 15.38 19.72
CA GLU A 96 9.59 14.48 19.48
C GLU A 96 10.00 13.40 18.48
N VAL A 97 9.86 12.14 18.87
CA VAL A 97 10.20 10.98 18.05
C VAL A 97 8.93 10.18 17.80
N GLY A 98 8.51 10.14 16.54
CA GLY A 98 7.30 9.42 16.11
C GLY A 98 7.45 7.89 16.11
N MET A 99 6.34 7.21 15.86
CA MET A 99 6.26 5.75 15.74
C MET A 99 7.25 5.19 14.71
N GLY A 100 7.81 4.02 14.99
CA GLY A 100 8.74 3.30 14.11
C GLY A 100 10.19 3.80 14.12
N ILE A 101 10.49 4.97 14.68
CA ILE A 101 11.86 5.46 14.82
C ILE A 101 12.47 4.87 16.09
N VAL A 102 13.62 4.17 15.95
CA VAL A 102 14.31 3.43 17.02
C VAL A 102 13.34 2.51 17.79
N GLY A 103 12.40 1.88 17.09
CA GLY A 103 11.40 0.97 17.67
C GLY A 103 11.94 -0.45 17.86
N SER A 104 11.24 -1.24 18.68
CA SER A 104 11.49 -2.68 18.91
C SER A 104 12.89 -3.01 19.43
N LYS A 105 13.42 -2.13 20.29
CA LYS A 105 14.75 -2.27 20.88
C LYS A 105 14.63 -2.35 22.41
N PHE A 106 15.29 -3.35 22.99
CA PHE A 106 15.56 -3.44 24.42
C PHE A 106 16.96 -2.87 24.67
N THR A 107 17.05 -1.82 25.48
CA THR A 107 18.29 -1.05 25.71
C THR A 107 18.18 -0.34 27.07
N THR A 108 19.24 0.34 27.50
CA THR A 108 19.16 1.29 28.61
C THR A 108 18.73 2.69 28.11
N VAL A 109 18.32 3.58 29.03
CA VAL A 109 18.03 5.00 28.71
C VAL A 109 19.20 5.66 27.98
N GLU A 110 20.43 5.42 28.44
CA GLU A 110 21.66 5.89 27.76
C GLU A 110 21.76 5.35 26.33
N GLY A 111 21.56 4.04 26.17
CA GLY A 111 21.67 3.38 24.86
C GLY A 111 20.60 3.85 23.87
N LEU A 112 19.40 4.22 24.34
CA LEU A 112 18.37 4.85 23.51
C LEU A 112 18.81 6.24 23.02
N LEU A 113 19.32 7.10 23.91
CA LEU A 113 19.79 8.43 23.54
C LEU A 113 20.97 8.37 22.55
N LYS A 114 21.92 7.45 22.76
CA LYS A 114 23.02 7.18 21.81
C LYS A 114 22.51 6.71 20.46
N SER A 115 21.57 5.76 20.44
CA SER A 115 20.97 5.26 19.20
C SER A 115 20.22 6.37 18.44
N LEU A 116 19.54 7.27 19.16
CA LEU A 116 18.89 8.43 18.58
C LEU A 116 19.90 9.40 17.98
N LYS A 117 20.98 9.71 18.72
CA LYS A 117 22.08 10.54 18.24
C LYS A 117 22.69 9.97 16.95
N GLU A 118 23.05 8.68 16.92
CA GLU A 118 23.56 8.01 15.73
C GLU A 118 22.56 8.06 14.56
N THR A 119 21.27 7.90 14.84
CA THR A 119 20.22 7.98 13.82
C THR A 119 20.14 9.39 13.23
N PHE A 120 20.19 10.42 14.07
CA PHE A 120 20.20 11.82 13.62
C PHE A 120 21.49 12.16 12.87
N GLU A 121 22.66 11.71 13.34
CA GLU A 121 23.95 11.91 12.66
C GLU A 121 23.94 11.27 11.26
N ASN A 122 23.48 10.02 11.15
CA ASN A 122 23.41 9.32 9.86
C ASN A 122 22.37 9.93 8.89
N GLN A 123 21.24 10.43 9.39
CA GLN A 123 20.23 11.12 8.57
C GLN A 123 20.60 12.58 8.26
N SER A 124 21.50 13.19 9.04
CA SER A 124 21.93 14.59 8.90
C SER A 124 22.84 14.87 7.70
N CYS A 125 23.04 13.91 6.79
CA CYS A 125 23.61 14.18 5.45
C CYS A 125 22.86 15.30 4.70
N PHE A 126 21.61 15.60 5.07
CA PHE A 126 20.82 16.72 4.54
C PHE A 126 20.97 18.05 5.31
N SER A 127 21.59 18.07 6.51
CA SER A 127 21.67 19.26 7.39
C SER A 127 23.08 19.67 7.81
N LEU A 128 24.07 18.77 7.69
CA LEU A 128 25.50 19.04 7.95
C LEU A 128 26.34 19.16 6.66
N GLY A 129 25.71 19.00 5.48
CA GLY A 129 26.37 19.27 4.20
C GLY A 129 26.68 20.75 4.00
N ASP A 130 27.66 21.05 3.15
CA ASP A 130 28.14 22.39 2.78
C ASP A 130 27.06 23.37 2.28
N SER A 131 25.91 22.85 1.87
CA SER A 131 24.78 23.60 1.31
C SER A 131 23.73 24.01 2.35
N ALA A 132 23.83 23.57 3.61
CA ALA A 132 22.95 23.98 4.69
C ALA A 132 23.37 25.36 5.23
N SER A 133 22.40 26.23 5.58
CA SER A 133 22.74 27.55 6.11
C SER A 133 23.53 27.42 7.42
N PRO A 134 24.50 28.31 7.70
CA PRO A 134 25.32 28.24 8.91
C PRO A 134 24.47 28.23 10.19
N ASP A 135 23.34 28.93 10.18
CA ASP A 135 22.38 28.94 11.29
C ASP A 135 21.73 27.57 11.55
N GLN A 136 21.37 26.83 10.49
CA GLN A 136 20.78 25.50 10.63
C GLN A 136 21.83 24.47 11.08
N GLN A 137 23.05 24.56 10.55
CA GLN A 137 24.17 23.74 11.00
C GLN A 137 24.47 23.99 12.48
N GLN A 138 24.46 25.25 12.94
CA GLN A 138 24.70 25.60 14.34
C GLN A 138 23.56 25.15 15.27
N ARG A 139 22.30 25.21 14.81
CA ARG A 139 21.15 24.65 15.56
C ARG A 139 21.22 23.14 15.70
N MET A 140 21.57 22.42 14.62
CA MET A 140 21.71 20.96 14.67
C MET A 140 22.89 20.55 15.55
N ARG A 141 24.03 21.24 15.47
CA ARG A 141 25.19 20.98 16.35
C ARG A 141 24.84 21.24 17.81
N SER A 142 24.20 22.36 18.13
CA SER A 142 23.80 22.66 19.52
C SER A 142 22.74 21.67 20.05
N PHE A 143 21.85 21.17 19.19
CA PHE A 143 20.93 20.10 19.55
C PHE A 143 21.64 18.76 19.82
N LEU A 144 22.56 18.34 18.95
CA LEU A 144 23.35 17.12 19.14
C LEU A 144 24.24 17.21 20.40
N GLU A 145 24.80 18.39 20.69
CA GLU A 145 25.52 18.65 21.94
C GLU A 145 24.60 18.55 23.17
N LYS A 146 23.37 19.08 23.11
CA LYS A 146 22.39 18.95 24.19
C LYS A 146 21.97 17.48 24.39
N LEU A 147 21.78 16.71 23.31
CA LEU A 147 21.52 15.27 23.40
C LEU A 147 22.70 14.53 24.04
N ASP A 148 23.93 14.90 23.69
CA ASP A 148 25.12 14.32 24.27
C ASP A 148 25.23 14.64 25.78
N GLN A 149 24.92 15.88 26.16
CA GLN A 149 24.83 16.30 27.56
C GLN A 149 23.75 15.53 28.33
N ALA A 150 22.60 15.25 27.72
CA ALA A 150 21.55 14.44 28.31
C ALA A 150 22.01 12.99 28.51
N SER A 151 22.69 12.40 27.51
CA SER A 151 23.24 11.04 27.61
C SER A 151 24.31 10.87 28.70
N GLN A 152 24.95 11.97 29.09
CA GLN A 152 25.94 12.03 30.17
C GLN A 152 25.33 12.39 31.53
N GLY A 153 24.01 12.66 31.60
CA GLY A 153 23.31 13.02 32.84
C GLY A 153 23.65 14.42 33.36
N LYS A 154 24.04 15.36 32.49
CA LYS A 154 24.47 16.71 32.90
C LYS A 154 23.33 17.65 33.32
N PHE A 155 22.10 17.33 32.93
CA PHE A 155 20.90 18.07 33.32
C PHE A 155 19.71 17.12 33.44
N ALA A 156 18.73 17.51 34.25
CA ALA A 156 17.52 16.73 34.46
C ALA A 156 16.50 16.95 33.34
N TYR A 157 15.81 15.89 32.92
CA TYR A 157 14.80 15.95 31.86
C TYR A 157 13.71 14.90 32.06
N HIS A 158 12.56 15.09 31.41
CA HIS A 158 11.46 14.15 31.42
C HIS A 158 11.46 13.30 30.15
N LEU A 159 11.63 11.99 30.32
CA LEU A 159 11.48 11.01 29.25
C LEU A 159 10.04 10.49 29.26
N ILE A 160 9.27 10.82 28.24
CA ILE A 160 7.85 10.44 28.15
C ILE A 160 7.68 9.44 27.01
N PHE A 161 7.25 8.22 27.35
CA PHE A 161 6.76 7.25 26.39
C PHE A 161 5.24 7.28 26.37
N ASP A 162 4.67 7.48 25.18
CA ASP A 162 3.23 7.37 24.95
C ASP A 162 3.01 6.21 23.97
N ASP A 163 2.53 5.09 24.50
CA ASP A 163 2.36 3.85 23.74
C ASP A 163 0.91 3.37 23.75
N PRO A 164 0.17 3.58 22.65
CA PRO A 164 -1.20 3.12 22.55
C PRO A 164 -1.30 1.58 22.54
N SER A 165 -0.24 0.87 22.16
CA SER A 165 -0.23 -0.60 22.17
C SER A 165 -0.02 -1.23 23.56
N GLY A 166 0.41 -0.42 24.54
CA GLY A 166 0.64 -0.86 25.93
C GLY A 166 1.75 -1.91 26.07
N ASN A 167 2.77 -1.83 25.20
CA ASN A 167 3.84 -2.82 25.08
C ASN A 167 5.24 -2.24 25.32
N SER A 168 5.33 -0.98 25.75
CA SER A 168 6.58 -0.35 26.18
C SER A 168 6.82 -0.53 27.67
N TYR A 169 8.08 -0.46 28.08
CA TYR A 169 8.50 -0.69 29.46
C TYR A 169 9.64 0.25 29.84
N ILE A 170 9.63 0.68 31.11
CA ILE A 170 10.74 1.34 31.78
C ILE A 170 10.91 0.66 33.13
N GLU A 171 12.12 0.23 33.44
CA GLU A 171 12.47 -0.41 34.69
C GLU A 171 12.26 0.53 35.88
N SER A 172 11.64 -0.01 36.94
CA SER A 172 11.52 0.63 38.24
C SER A 172 12.64 0.14 39.16
N LEU A 173 13.57 1.02 39.54
CA LEU A 173 14.70 0.67 40.40
C LEU A 173 14.29 0.32 41.84
N THR A 174 13.09 0.72 42.26
CA THR A 174 12.57 0.49 43.61
C THR A 174 11.54 -0.64 43.66
N ALA A 175 11.29 -1.35 42.55
CA ALA A 175 10.31 -2.42 42.50
C ALA A 175 10.54 -3.46 43.62
N PRO A 176 9.49 -3.90 44.34
CA PRO A 176 8.06 -3.68 44.08
C PRO A 176 7.47 -2.37 44.65
N ASN A 177 8.28 -1.53 45.32
CA ASN A 177 7.81 -0.25 45.84
C ASN A 177 7.61 0.77 44.72
N PRO A 178 6.61 1.67 44.84
CA PRO A 178 6.36 2.70 43.84
C PRO A 178 7.58 3.63 43.72
N ASP A 179 8.05 3.79 42.49
CA ASP A 179 9.16 4.67 42.17
C ASP A 179 8.67 6.12 42.14
N SER A 180 9.32 7.01 42.89
CA SER A 180 8.95 8.42 42.97
C SER A 180 9.23 9.19 41.68
N LYS A 181 10.11 8.67 40.80
CA LYS A 181 10.54 9.32 39.55
C LYS A 181 9.84 8.75 38.30
N LEU A 182 9.21 7.58 38.40
CA LEU A 182 8.51 6.94 37.29
C LEU A 182 7.01 6.97 37.53
N LYS A 183 6.29 7.71 36.68
CA LYS A 183 4.83 7.75 36.67
C LYS A 183 4.28 6.90 35.53
N VAL A 184 3.37 5.98 35.86
CA VAL A 184 2.68 5.12 34.90
C VAL A 184 1.20 5.50 34.88
N GLU A 185 0.71 5.95 33.73
CA GLU A 185 -0.68 6.32 33.51
C GLU A 185 -1.29 5.40 32.45
N PHE A 186 -2.44 4.80 32.75
CA PHE A 186 -3.20 4.04 31.78
C PHE A 186 -4.31 4.93 31.21
N TYR A 187 -4.48 4.93 29.90
CA TYR A 187 -5.52 5.70 29.23
C TYR A 187 -6.34 4.84 28.28
N GLU A 188 -7.59 5.23 28.07
CA GLU A 188 -8.43 4.65 27.02
C GLU A 188 -8.03 5.24 25.67
N ARG A 189 -7.71 4.35 24.74
CA ARG A 189 -7.29 4.72 23.40
C ARG A 189 -8.39 5.46 22.67
N SER A 190 -8.02 6.48 21.89
CA SER A 190 -8.97 7.14 21.00
C SER A 190 -9.43 6.21 19.87
N TRP A 191 -10.53 6.57 19.21
CA TRP A 191 -11.04 5.79 18.08
C TRP A 191 -10.00 5.69 16.95
N GLU A 192 -9.28 6.78 16.66
CA GLU A 192 -8.21 6.81 15.66
C GLU A 192 -7.04 5.91 16.05
N GLN A 193 -6.65 5.90 17.34
CA GLN A 193 -5.60 5.01 17.84
C GLN A 193 -6.00 3.53 17.73
N ASN A 194 -7.27 3.21 17.95
CA ASN A 194 -7.78 1.84 17.76
C ASN A 194 -7.79 1.42 16.30
N GLU A 195 -8.06 2.34 15.38
CA GLU A 195 -8.02 2.09 13.95
C GLU A 195 -6.57 1.85 13.48
N GLU A 196 -5.62 2.66 13.94
CA GLU A 196 -4.18 2.49 13.64
C GLU A 196 -3.62 1.16 14.16
N LEU A 197 -4.17 0.67 15.28
CA LEU A 197 -3.82 -0.63 15.88
C LEU A 197 -4.65 -1.80 15.31
N GLY A 198 -5.63 -1.54 14.44
CA GLY A 198 -6.50 -2.57 13.85
C GLY A 198 -7.47 -3.23 14.83
N LEU A 199 -7.80 -2.58 15.95
CA LEU A 199 -8.63 -3.13 17.02
C LEU A 199 -10.13 -2.94 16.80
N ASN A 200 -10.53 -1.94 16.02
CA ASN A 200 -11.95 -1.69 15.74
C ASN A 200 -12.60 -2.80 14.90
N ASP A 201 -11.81 -3.50 14.09
CA ASP A 201 -12.27 -4.62 13.24
C ASP A 201 -12.09 -6.00 13.90
N MET A 202 -11.60 -6.04 15.15
CA MET A 202 -11.23 -7.28 15.84
C MET A 202 -12.44 -7.88 16.57
N ASN A 203 -13.02 -8.96 16.02
CA ASN A 203 -14.15 -9.67 16.63
C ASN A 203 -13.63 -10.75 17.61
N THR A 204 -13.80 -10.52 18.92
CA THR A 204 -13.26 -11.39 19.99
C THR A 204 -14.27 -12.40 20.54
N GLU A 205 -15.51 -12.44 20.06
CA GLU A 205 -16.55 -13.35 20.55
C GLU A 205 -16.76 -14.57 19.63
N ASN A 206 -17.04 -15.73 20.23
CA ASN A 206 -17.43 -17.02 19.61
C ASN A 206 -16.35 -17.85 18.89
N TYR A 207 -15.13 -17.96 19.44
CA TYR A 207 -14.15 -18.96 18.97
C TYR A 207 -14.08 -20.24 19.82
N SER A 208 -14.68 -20.29 21.03
CA SER A 208 -14.38 -21.34 22.02
C SER A 208 -15.58 -21.87 22.83
N SER A 209 -16.78 -21.91 22.25
CA SER A 209 -17.91 -22.61 22.86
C SER A 209 -18.52 -23.61 21.87
N GLU A 210 -18.80 -24.77 22.42
CA GLU A 210 -19.13 -26.04 21.78
C GLU A 210 -20.19 -25.97 20.67
N VAL A 211 -20.01 -26.87 19.70
CA VAL A 211 -21.04 -27.40 18.82
C VAL A 211 -22.31 -27.71 19.61
N ASN A 212 -23.37 -26.92 19.48
CA ASN A 212 -24.75 -27.41 19.61
C ASN A 212 -25.82 -26.41 19.08
N THR A 213 -26.43 -26.80 17.96
CA THR A 213 -27.85 -27.16 17.89
C THR A 213 -28.90 -26.15 18.42
N TYR A 214 -29.39 -25.29 17.49
CA TYR A 214 -30.67 -24.53 17.47
C TYR A 214 -30.98 -23.61 18.69
N CYS A 215 -31.80 -22.56 18.67
CA CYS A 215 -32.92 -22.13 17.86
C CYS A 215 -33.22 -20.66 18.25
N PHE A 216 -33.41 -19.74 17.31
CA PHE A 216 -34.24 -18.55 17.56
C PHE A 216 -35.55 -18.71 16.79
N THR A 217 -36.63 -18.63 17.54
CA THR A 217 -37.99 -19.07 17.21
C THR A 217 -38.71 -18.20 16.19
N SER A 218 -39.23 -18.85 15.16
CA SER A 218 -40.60 -18.78 14.62
C SER A 218 -41.47 -17.58 15.01
N LYS A 219 -41.47 -16.54 14.16
CA LYS A 219 -42.70 -15.92 13.59
C LYS A 219 -42.33 -14.88 12.50
N MET A 220 -41.60 -15.35 11.48
CA MET A 220 -41.65 -14.89 10.08
C MET A 220 -40.75 -15.80 9.20
N VAL A 221 -40.62 -17.06 9.59
CA VAL A 221 -39.87 -18.10 8.87
C VAL A 221 -40.85 -19.24 8.58
N GLN A 222 -41.77 -18.96 7.67
CA GLN A 222 -42.63 -19.96 7.04
C GLN A 222 -42.96 -19.49 5.63
N SER A 223 -41.88 -19.26 4.85
CA SER A 223 -41.84 -19.25 3.39
C SER A 223 -40.49 -18.70 2.95
N ARG A 224 -39.43 -19.53 2.90
CA ARG A 224 -38.21 -19.32 2.05
C ARG A 224 -37.03 -20.27 2.33
N VAL A 225 -37.18 -21.31 3.15
CA VAL A 225 -36.03 -22.17 3.54
C VAL A 225 -35.77 -23.35 2.59
N ASP A 226 -36.62 -23.68 1.61
CA ASP A 226 -36.37 -24.82 0.71
C ASP A 226 -35.77 -24.48 -0.66
N ASN A 227 -35.15 -23.29 -0.83
CA ASN A 227 -34.74 -22.86 -2.17
C ASN A 227 -33.32 -22.31 -2.33
N SER A 228 -32.41 -22.30 -1.35
CA SER A 228 -31.08 -21.69 -1.56
C SER A 228 -30.14 -22.51 -2.47
N GLU A 229 -30.00 -23.83 -2.25
CA GLU A 229 -29.14 -24.69 -3.08
C GLU A 229 -29.75 -24.97 -4.47
N LYS A 230 -31.09 -25.04 -4.56
CA LYS A 230 -31.81 -25.09 -5.83
C LYS A 230 -31.77 -23.75 -6.57
N CYS A 231 -31.86 -22.61 -5.88
CA CYS A 231 -31.81 -21.29 -6.54
C CYS A 231 -30.44 -20.96 -7.11
N VAL A 232 -29.31 -21.31 -6.46
CA VAL A 232 -27.98 -21.00 -7.05
C VAL A 232 -27.70 -21.86 -8.29
N LYS A 233 -28.09 -23.14 -8.28
CA LYS A 233 -28.05 -24.00 -9.48
C LYS A 233 -29.07 -23.58 -10.55
N MET A 234 -30.26 -23.10 -10.17
CA MET A 234 -31.23 -22.51 -11.11
C MET A 234 -30.71 -21.20 -11.70
N VAL A 235 -30.06 -20.31 -10.94
CA VAL A 235 -29.65 -19.00 -11.46
C VAL A 235 -28.60 -19.14 -12.56
N ASN A 236 -27.58 -20.01 -12.41
CA ASN A 236 -26.59 -20.19 -13.50
C ASN A 236 -27.16 -20.89 -14.74
N THR A 237 -28.20 -21.71 -14.60
CA THR A 237 -28.84 -22.41 -15.74
C THR A 237 -29.89 -21.52 -16.43
N CYS A 238 -30.67 -20.75 -15.66
CA CYS A 238 -31.68 -19.82 -16.18
C CYS A 238 -31.09 -18.50 -16.73
N VAL A 239 -29.85 -18.14 -16.36
CA VAL A 239 -29.12 -16.97 -16.89
C VAL A 239 -28.45 -17.27 -18.24
N LEU A 240 -28.25 -18.54 -18.62
CA LEU A 240 -27.79 -18.87 -19.98
C LEU A 240 -28.92 -18.87 -21.02
N GLU A 241 -30.17 -19.12 -20.60
CA GLU A 241 -31.33 -19.15 -21.52
C GLU A 241 -31.84 -17.75 -21.92
N ASN A 242 -31.49 -16.69 -21.16
CA ASN A 242 -32.03 -15.34 -21.36
C ASN A 242 -31.05 -14.33 -21.99
N PHE A 243 -29.76 -14.66 -22.07
CA PHE A 243 -28.73 -13.74 -22.57
C PHE A 243 -28.11 -14.33 -23.85
N GLY A 244 -28.09 -13.53 -24.92
CA GLY A 244 -27.77 -14.01 -26.27
C GLY A 244 -26.40 -14.68 -26.40
N SER A 245 -26.19 -15.35 -27.54
CA SER A 245 -25.02 -16.20 -27.88
C SER A 245 -23.63 -15.55 -27.80
N LYS A 246 -23.52 -14.28 -27.41
CA LYS A 246 -22.28 -13.50 -27.34
C LYS A 246 -21.79 -13.23 -25.92
N VAL A 247 -22.55 -13.63 -24.89
CA VAL A 247 -22.07 -13.65 -23.50
C VAL A 247 -21.55 -15.04 -23.20
N MET A 248 -20.25 -15.13 -22.94
CA MET A 248 -19.56 -16.35 -22.55
C MET A 248 -19.26 -16.31 -21.04
N PHE A 249 -19.72 -17.33 -20.34
CA PHE A 249 -19.35 -17.56 -18.96
C PHE A 249 -18.18 -18.53 -18.88
N VAL A 250 -17.20 -18.22 -18.04
CA VAL A 250 -16.14 -19.19 -17.71
C VAL A 250 -16.78 -20.41 -17.03
N PRO A 251 -16.44 -21.65 -17.41
CA PRO A 251 -17.00 -22.85 -16.80
C PRO A 251 -16.84 -22.84 -15.28
N MET A 252 -17.95 -22.91 -14.54
CA MET A 252 -17.93 -22.86 -13.08
C MET A 252 -17.54 -24.23 -12.50
N ASN A 253 -16.27 -24.36 -12.12
CA ASN A 253 -15.75 -25.51 -11.36
C ASN A 253 -15.64 -25.18 -9.87
N ASP A 254 -15.54 -26.19 -9.01
CA ASP A 254 -15.39 -26.01 -7.55
C ASP A 254 -14.22 -25.09 -7.19
N GLN A 255 -13.14 -25.14 -7.97
CA GLN A 255 -11.99 -24.22 -7.84
C GLN A 255 -12.37 -22.76 -8.09
N ILE A 256 -13.13 -22.46 -9.14
CA ILE A 256 -13.54 -21.08 -9.44
C ILE A 256 -14.54 -20.61 -8.37
N HIS A 257 -15.43 -21.50 -7.91
CA HIS A 257 -16.34 -21.23 -6.81
C HIS A 257 -15.60 -20.91 -5.49
N GLU A 258 -14.53 -21.64 -5.17
CA GLU A 258 -13.64 -21.35 -4.04
C GLU A 258 -13.01 -19.94 -4.19
N LEU A 259 -12.47 -19.61 -5.38
CA LEU A 259 -11.90 -18.28 -5.65
C LEU A 259 -12.94 -17.17 -5.43
N HIS A 260 -14.16 -17.35 -5.92
CA HIS A 260 -15.26 -16.41 -5.69
C HIS A 260 -15.60 -16.28 -4.21
N THR A 261 -15.61 -17.39 -3.46
CA THR A 261 -15.91 -17.42 -2.03
C THR A 261 -14.87 -16.61 -1.24
N ILE A 262 -13.57 -16.82 -1.51
CA ILE A 262 -12.48 -16.11 -0.83
C ILE A 262 -12.47 -14.63 -1.18
N ILE A 263 -12.71 -14.28 -2.45
CA ILE A 263 -12.80 -12.87 -2.87
C ILE A 263 -14.01 -12.17 -2.22
N ARG A 264 -15.10 -12.91 -1.95
CA ARG A 264 -16.31 -12.36 -1.33
C ARG A 264 -16.22 -12.26 0.19
N ASP A 265 -15.37 -13.05 0.83
CA ASP A 265 -15.22 -13.06 2.28
C ASP A 265 -14.62 -11.72 2.77
N LYS A 266 -15.32 -11.12 3.73
CA LYS A 266 -14.91 -9.88 4.40
C LYS A 266 -13.59 -10.08 5.15
N CYS A 267 -13.41 -11.25 5.77
CA CYS A 267 -12.29 -11.59 6.62
C CYS A 267 -10.99 -11.92 5.84
N THR A 268 -11.07 -12.14 4.53
CA THR A 268 -9.91 -12.43 3.69
C THR A 268 -8.86 -11.32 3.79
N SER A 269 -7.64 -11.70 4.16
CA SER A 269 -6.49 -10.79 4.22
C SER A 269 -6.25 -10.14 2.85
N GLN A 270 -5.64 -8.97 2.81
CA GLN A 270 -5.37 -8.33 1.52
C GLN A 270 -4.41 -9.16 0.65
N GLY A 271 -3.36 -9.74 1.25
CA GLY A 271 -2.38 -10.52 0.52
C GLY A 271 -3.03 -11.69 -0.20
N ASP A 272 -3.89 -12.42 0.52
CA ASP A 272 -4.68 -13.51 -0.03
C ASP A 272 -5.68 -12.98 -1.07
N PHE A 273 -6.38 -11.88 -0.79
CA PHE A 273 -7.33 -11.28 -1.72
C PHE A 273 -6.68 -10.97 -3.07
N VAL A 274 -5.51 -10.35 -3.08
CA VAL A 274 -4.77 -10.03 -4.32
C VAL A 274 -4.30 -11.32 -5.00
N PHE A 275 -3.77 -12.29 -4.24
CA PHE A 275 -3.32 -13.56 -4.78
C PHE A 275 -4.44 -14.35 -5.48
N TYR A 276 -5.58 -14.53 -4.81
CA TYR A 276 -6.73 -15.25 -5.36
C TYR A 276 -7.43 -14.46 -6.47
N SER A 277 -7.46 -13.11 -6.40
CA SER A 277 -7.94 -12.27 -7.50
C SER A 277 -7.07 -12.42 -8.74
N ASP A 278 -5.75 -12.42 -8.61
CA ASP A 278 -4.82 -12.63 -9.73
C ASP A 278 -5.02 -14.02 -10.37
N ARG A 279 -5.28 -15.05 -9.55
CA ARG A 279 -5.62 -16.40 -10.05
C ARG A 279 -6.91 -16.39 -10.87
N LEU A 280 -7.98 -15.77 -10.37
CA LEU A 280 -9.26 -15.67 -11.09
C LEU A 280 -9.10 -14.88 -12.40
N ILE A 281 -8.41 -13.73 -12.35
CA ILE A 281 -8.12 -12.90 -13.53
C ILE A 281 -7.42 -13.71 -14.61
N ARG A 282 -6.44 -14.54 -14.23
CA ARG A 282 -5.71 -15.38 -15.18
C ARG A 282 -6.63 -16.36 -15.89
N LEU A 283 -7.51 -17.04 -15.17
CA LEU A 283 -8.46 -17.99 -15.75
C LEU A 283 -9.39 -17.31 -16.77
N VAL A 284 -9.95 -16.15 -16.39
CA VAL A 284 -10.84 -15.39 -17.28
C VAL A 284 -10.09 -14.86 -18.51
N LEU A 285 -8.83 -14.45 -18.36
CA LEU A 285 -8.01 -13.98 -19.46
C LEU A 285 -7.64 -15.08 -20.46
N GLU A 286 -7.29 -16.28 -19.99
CA GLU A 286 -7.00 -17.41 -20.88
C GLU A 286 -8.24 -17.76 -21.73
N GLU A 287 -9.42 -17.80 -21.12
CA GLU A 287 -10.67 -18.00 -21.88
C GLU A 287 -10.95 -16.87 -22.89
N SER A 288 -10.59 -15.63 -22.53
CA SER A 288 -10.73 -14.50 -23.45
C SER A 288 -9.74 -14.56 -24.61
N LEU A 289 -8.55 -15.12 -24.41
CA LEU A 289 -7.54 -15.32 -25.45
C LEU A 289 -7.94 -16.44 -26.43
N ASN A 290 -8.74 -17.42 -25.99
CA ASN A 290 -9.29 -18.47 -26.86
C ASN A 290 -10.23 -17.91 -27.95
N LEU A 291 -10.84 -16.75 -27.71
CA LEU A 291 -11.74 -16.09 -28.66
C LEU A 291 -11.02 -15.28 -29.75
N LEU A 292 -9.70 -15.09 -29.63
CA LEU A 292 -8.91 -14.37 -30.61
C LEU A 292 -8.57 -15.27 -31.82
N PRO A 293 -8.28 -14.69 -33.00
CA PRO A 293 -8.06 -15.49 -34.20
C PRO A 293 -6.74 -16.30 -34.15
N TYR A 294 -6.83 -17.59 -34.44
CA TYR A 294 -5.70 -18.50 -34.63
C TYR A 294 -5.57 -18.89 -36.09
N SER A 295 -4.34 -19.14 -36.54
CA SER A 295 -4.00 -19.65 -37.86
C SER A 295 -3.41 -21.06 -37.73
N PRO A 296 -3.73 -22.00 -38.65
CA PRO A 296 -3.11 -23.32 -38.64
C PRO A 296 -1.60 -23.19 -38.89
N TRP A 297 -0.79 -23.94 -38.15
CA TRP A 297 0.65 -23.88 -38.23
C TRP A 297 1.31 -25.22 -37.89
N THR A 298 1.96 -25.82 -38.87
CA THR A 298 2.69 -27.08 -38.69
C THR A 298 4.12 -26.81 -38.22
N VAL A 299 4.55 -27.50 -37.18
CA VAL A 299 5.95 -27.47 -36.69
C VAL A 299 6.59 -28.84 -36.80
N VAL A 300 7.91 -28.88 -36.93
CA VAL A 300 8.68 -30.13 -36.83
C VAL A 300 9.24 -30.21 -35.41
N SER A 301 8.91 -31.28 -34.69
CA SER A 301 9.43 -31.53 -33.35
C SER A 301 10.93 -31.82 -33.37
N PRO A 302 11.64 -31.70 -32.23
CA PRO A 302 13.04 -32.15 -32.13
C PRO A 302 13.24 -33.64 -32.44
N THR A 303 12.17 -34.44 -32.38
CA THR A 303 12.16 -35.86 -32.75
C THR A 303 11.95 -36.11 -34.25
N GLY A 304 11.79 -35.07 -35.06
CA GLY A 304 11.65 -35.15 -36.52
C GLY A 304 10.22 -35.39 -37.02
N PHE A 305 9.23 -35.42 -36.14
CA PHE A 305 7.82 -35.61 -36.51
C PHE A 305 7.12 -34.26 -36.71
N SER A 306 6.25 -34.17 -37.73
CA SER A 306 5.40 -33.01 -37.94
C SER A 306 4.24 -33.00 -36.94
N TYR A 307 3.97 -31.85 -36.32
CA TYR A 307 2.82 -31.59 -35.47
C TYR A 307 1.98 -30.47 -36.07
N ASP A 308 0.72 -30.76 -36.35
CA ASP A 308 -0.25 -29.78 -36.84
C ASP A 308 -0.83 -29.00 -35.65
N GLY A 309 -0.26 -27.83 -35.42
CA GLY A 309 -0.63 -26.94 -34.34
C GLY A 309 -1.40 -25.71 -34.81
N LEU A 310 -1.56 -24.79 -33.88
CA LEU A 310 -2.16 -23.47 -34.09
C LEU A 310 -1.16 -22.39 -33.69
N ARG A 311 -1.22 -21.26 -34.40
CA ARG A 311 -0.43 -20.07 -34.11
C ARG A 311 -1.35 -18.87 -33.92
N PHE A 312 -1.13 -18.18 -32.80
CA PHE A 312 -1.85 -16.95 -32.48
C PHE A 312 -1.57 -15.87 -33.54
N SER A 313 -2.64 -15.25 -34.07
CA SER A 313 -2.50 -14.25 -35.12
C SER A 313 -1.89 -12.96 -34.57
N SER A 314 -0.96 -12.36 -35.32
CA SER A 314 -0.38 -11.08 -34.95
C SER A 314 -1.38 -9.94 -35.17
N GLY A 315 -1.40 -8.97 -34.26
CA GLY A 315 -2.25 -7.78 -34.39
C GLY A 315 -3.04 -7.45 -33.14
N ASN A 316 -3.23 -8.40 -32.24
CA ASN A 316 -4.08 -8.20 -31.06
C ASN A 316 -3.55 -7.12 -30.12
N CYS A 317 -4.47 -6.40 -29.48
CA CYS A 317 -4.16 -5.38 -28.48
C CYS A 317 -5.18 -5.43 -27.35
N SER A 318 -4.86 -4.79 -26.24
CA SER A 318 -5.78 -4.65 -25.12
C SER A 318 -5.99 -3.18 -24.79
N VAL A 319 -7.16 -2.84 -24.29
CA VAL A 319 -7.49 -1.52 -23.78
C VAL A 319 -8.01 -1.67 -22.36
N SER A 320 -7.40 -0.93 -21.43
CA SER A 320 -7.75 -0.95 -20.01
C SER A 320 -8.56 0.30 -19.65
N ILE A 321 -9.75 0.10 -19.07
CA ILE A 321 -10.57 1.21 -18.54
C ILE A 321 -10.06 1.56 -17.14
N ILE A 322 -9.36 2.68 -17.02
CA ILE A 322 -8.75 3.15 -15.78
C ILE A 322 -9.82 3.72 -14.85
N ARG A 323 -9.77 3.45 -13.53
CA ARG A 323 -8.67 2.78 -12.79
C ARG A 323 -8.80 1.27 -12.70
N SER A 324 -10.02 0.74 -12.68
CA SER A 324 -10.33 -0.67 -12.41
C SER A 324 -9.71 -1.67 -13.38
N GLY A 325 -9.71 -1.39 -14.69
CA GLY A 325 -9.11 -2.26 -15.71
C GLY A 325 -7.61 -2.48 -15.55
N GLY A 326 -6.92 -1.58 -14.83
CA GLY A 326 -5.49 -1.68 -14.56
C GLY A 326 -5.09 -2.91 -13.74
N VAL A 327 -6.03 -3.45 -12.94
CA VAL A 327 -5.85 -4.68 -12.16
C VAL A 327 -5.51 -5.87 -13.07
N MET A 328 -6.18 -5.96 -14.22
CA MET A 328 -6.09 -7.09 -15.12
C MET A 328 -4.87 -7.00 -16.06
N GLU A 329 -4.21 -5.82 -16.14
CA GLU A 329 -3.02 -5.64 -16.98
C GLU A 329 -1.84 -6.52 -16.53
N LYS A 330 -1.76 -6.86 -15.23
CA LYS A 330 -0.72 -7.76 -14.70
C LYS A 330 -0.92 -9.17 -15.24
N GLY A 331 -2.09 -9.76 -15.01
CA GLY A 331 -2.42 -11.11 -15.49
C GLY A 331 -2.28 -11.22 -17.01
N LEU A 332 -2.68 -10.18 -17.74
CA LEU A 332 -2.57 -10.18 -19.19
C LEU A 332 -1.12 -10.20 -19.68
N ARG A 333 -0.21 -9.48 -19.02
CA ARG A 333 1.21 -9.46 -19.39
C ARG A 333 1.91 -10.77 -19.03
N GLU A 334 1.42 -11.48 -18.01
CA GLU A 334 1.89 -12.81 -17.63
C GLU A 334 1.49 -13.86 -18.67
N CYS A 335 0.26 -13.80 -19.22
CA CYS A 335 -0.19 -14.68 -20.30
C CYS A 335 0.42 -14.30 -21.66
N CYS A 336 0.48 -13.00 -21.99
CA CYS A 336 0.84 -12.49 -23.31
C CYS A 336 1.82 -11.30 -23.23
N ARG A 337 3.13 -11.58 -23.26
CA ARG A 337 4.18 -10.54 -23.12
C ARG A 337 4.23 -9.51 -24.25
N SER A 338 3.79 -9.87 -25.45
CA SER A 338 3.92 -9.06 -26.67
C SER A 338 2.74 -8.11 -26.92
N MET A 339 1.68 -8.19 -26.12
CA MET A 339 0.45 -7.45 -26.41
C MET A 339 0.54 -6.00 -25.95
N ARG A 340 0.20 -5.07 -26.86
CA ARG A 340 0.21 -3.62 -26.58
C ARG A 340 -1.06 -3.24 -25.81
N ILE A 341 -0.92 -2.39 -24.80
CA ILE A 341 -2.03 -1.98 -23.92
C ILE A 341 -2.31 -0.48 -24.10
N GLY A 342 -3.49 -0.16 -24.62
CA GLY A 342 -4.08 1.17 -24.61
C GLY A 342 -4.81 1.45 -23.29
N LYS A 343 -5.04 2.72 -22.99
CA LYS A 343 -5.62 3.18 -21.72
C LYS A 343 -6.69 4.22 -21.98
N ILE A 344 -7.87 4.03 -21.40
CA ILE A 344 -8.96 5.01 -21.42
C ILE A 344 -9.33 5.33 -19.98
N LEU A 345 -9.33 6.62 -19.63
CA LEU A 345 -9.81 7.12 -18.35
C LEU A 345 -11.19 7.71 -18.54
N ILE A 346 -12.15 7.09 -17.88
CA ILE A 346 -13.54 7.52 -17.88
C ILE A 346 -13.90 7.94 -16.47
N GLN A 347 -14.42 9.15 -16.31
CA GLN A 347 -14.84 9.68 -15.03
C GLN A 347 -16.32 10.03 -15.10
N LYS A 348 -17.07 9.58 -14.10
CA LYS A 348 -18.44 10.01 -13.89
C LYS A 348 -18.40 11.35 -13.17
N ASP A 349 -19.06 12.35 -13.74
CA ASP A 349 -19.22 13.64 -13.12
C ASP A 349 -20.21 13.51 -11.94
N ALA A 350 -19.86 14.14 -10.82
CA ALA A 350 -20.58 13.96 -9.55
C ALA A 350 -21.95 14.64 -9.57
N ASP A 351 -22.05 15.77 -10.27
CA ASP A 351 -23.23 16.64 -10.26
C ASP A 351 -24.24 16.27 -11.35
N SER A 352 -23.75 15.97 -12.56
CA SER A 352 -24.60 15.62 -13.71
C SER A 352 -24.88 14.12 -13.84
N GLY A 353 -24.06 13.29 -13.19
CA GLY A 353 -24.09 11.84 -13.36
C GLY A 353 -23.67 11.37 -14.77
N GLU A 354 -23.24 12.28 -15.65
CA GLU A 354 -22.77 11.97 -16.98
C GLU A 354 -21.37 11.36 -16.95
N VAL A 355 -21.11 10.48 -17.92
CA VAL A 355 -19.86 9.72 -18.03
C VAL A 355 -19.00 10.39 -19.10
N LYS A 356 -17.93 11.08 -18.68
CA LYS A 356 -17.03 11.82 -19.57
C LYS A 356 -15.68 11.11 -19.72
N VAL A 357 -15.15 11.15 -20.93
CA VAL A 357 -13.81 10.65 -21.25
C VAL A 357 -12.82 11.75 -20.91
N VAL A 358 -11.94 11.50 -19.94
CA VAL A 358 -10.94 12.48 -19.47
C VAL A 358 -9.62 12.31 -20.20
N TYR A 359 -9.28 11.07 -20.55
CA TYR A 359 -8.03 10.75 -21.22
C TYR A 359 -8.18 9.47 -22.05
N SER A 360 -7.61 9.46 -23.24
CA SER A 360 -7.50 8.27 -24.08
C SER A 360 -6.11 8.24 -24.71
N LYS A 361 -5.44 7.10 -24.58
CA LYS A 361 -4.18 6.80 -25.28
C LYS A 361 -4.26 5.38 -25.80
N LEU A 362 -4.55 5.28 -27.09
CA LEU A 362 -4.72 4.02 -27.79
C LEU A 362 -3.44 3.65 -28.55
N VAL A 363 -3.36 2.39 -28.97
CA VAL A 363 -2.28 1.89 -29.80
C VAL A 363 -2.46 2.43 -31.23
N GLN A 364 -1.36 2.77 -31.90
CA GLN A 364 -1.40 3.12 -33.32
C GLN A 364 -1.92 1.92 -34.15
N ASP A 365 -2.73 2.21 -35.17
CA ASP A 365 -3.42 1.22 -36.02
C ASP A 365 -4.48 0.36 -35.31
N ILE A 366 -5.09 0.83 -34.22
CA ILE A 366 -6.10 0.07 -33.46
C ILE A 366 -7.28 -0.38 -34.33
N GLN A 367 -7.63 0.38 -35.37
CA GLN A 367 -8.73 0.10 -36.32
C GLN A 367 -8.63 -1.27 -37.01
N ARG A 368 -7.43 -1.84 -37.17
CA ARG A 368 -7.20 -3.13 -37.84
C ARG A 368 -7.00 -4.30 -36.86
N ARG A 369 -7.08 -4.05 -35.56
CA ARG A 369 -6.70 -4.99 -34.50
C ARG A 369 -7.91 -5.53 -33.76
N HIS A 370 -7.80 -6.74 -33.22
CA HIS A 370 -8.74 -7.22 -32.20
C HIS A 370 -8.38 -6.63 -30.84
N VAL A 371 -9.39 -6.21 -30.09
CA VAL A 371 -9.23 -5.46 -28.84
C VAL A 371 -9.81 -6.25 -27.66
N LEU A 372 -8.98 -6.54 -26.67
CA LEU A 372 -9.44 -7.00 -25.35
C LEU A 372 -9.69 -5.80 -24.44
N LEU A 373 -10.96 -5.47 -24.21
CA LEU A 373 -11.37 -4.39 -23.31
C LEU A 373 -11.45 -4.91 -21.87
N LEU A 374 -10.55 -4.46 -21.01
CA LEU A 374 -10.42 -4.94 -19.63
C LEU A 374 -11.21 -4.06 -18.67
N TYR A 375 -12.19 -4.65 -17.99
CA TYR A 375 -12.96 -3.98 -16.95
C TYR A 375 -13.56 -5.00 -15.97
N PRO A 376 -13.07 -5.11 -14.73
CA PRO A 376 -13.37 -6.26 -13.87
C PRO A 376 -14.78 -6.27 -13.27
N ILE A 377 -15.43 -5.12 -13.08
CA ILE A 377 -16.73 -5.03 -12.39
C ILE A 377 -17.69 -4.18 -13.21
N MET A 378 -18.84 -4.73 -13.54
CA MET A 378 -19.86 -4.05 -14.33
C MET A 378 -21.22 -4.00 -13.62
N ASN A 379 -21.66 -2.78 -13.26
CA ASN A 379 -22.94 -2.57 -12.55
C ASN A 379 -24.06 -2.06 -13.45
N THR A 380 -23.78 -1.06 -14.28
CA THR A 380 -24.79 -0.40 -15.14
C THR A 380 -24.47 -0.49 -16.63
N GLY A 381 -23.26 -0.93 -16.99
CA GLY A 381 -22.80 -0.98 -18.39
C GLY A 381 -22.47 0.37 -19.05
N LYS A 382 -22.89 1.51 -18.47
CA LYS A 382 -22.67 2.85 -19.06
C LYS A 382 -21.20 3.21 -19.29
N THR A 383 -20.31 2.83 -18.38
CA THR A 383 -18.86 3.05 -18.52
C THR A 383 -18.28 2.30 -19.72
N VAL A 384 -18.68 1.04 -19.90
CA VAL A 384 -18.28 0.22 -21.03
C VAL A 384 -18.84 0.79 -22.33
N HIS A 385 -20.12 1.20 -22.33
CA HIS A 385 -20.72 1.85 -23.49
C HIS A 385 -19.94 3.11 -23.91
N LYS A 386 -19.55 3.97 -22.96
CA LYS A 386 -18.75 5.15 -23.28
C LYS A 386 -17.34 4.80 -23.77
N ALA A 387 -16.72 3.76 -23.22
CA ALA A 387 -15.43 3.25 -23.71
C ALA A 387 -15.53 2.75 -25.15
N MET A 388 -16.61 2.03 -25.46
CA MET A 388 -16.88 1.53 -26.80
C MET A 388 -17.14 2.66 -27.79
N GLN A 389 -17.84 3.72 -27.40
CA GLN A 389 -17.99 4.93 -28.23
C GLN A 389 -16.61 5.48 -28.63
N VAL A 390 -15.67 5.61 -27.69
CA VAL A 390 -14.30 6.06 -27.99
C VAL A 390 -13.59 5.13 -28.97
N LEU A 391 -13.78 3.82 -28.87
CA LEU A 391 -13.19 2.86 -29.79
C LEU A 391 -13.80 2.96 -31.19
N ILE A 392 -15.12 3.14 -31.30
CA ILE A 392 -15.82 3.35 -32.56
C ILE A 392 -15.39 4.67 -33.21
N ASP A 393 -15.21 5.73 -32.42
CA ASP A 393 -14.70 7.03 -32.88
C ASP A 393 -13.26 6.90 -33.46
N ASN A 394 -12.52 5.86 -33.08
CA ASN A 394 -11.19 5.51 -33.62
C ASN A 394 -11.26 4.38 -34.66
N GLU A 395 -12.42 4.22 -35.33
CA GLU A 395 -12.67 3.25 -36.41
C GLU A 395 -12.54 1.76 -36.03
N VAL A 396 -12.68 1.43 -34.74
CA VAL A 396 -12.70 0.03 -34.30
C VAL A 396 -14.11 -0.54 -34.46
N LYS A 397 -14.23 -1.68 -35.14
CA LYS A 397 -15.50 -2.39 -35.29
C LYS A 397 -15.93 -3.05 -33.97
N PRO A 398 -17.18 -2.90 -33.50
CA PRO A 398 -17.65 -3.52 -32.26
C PRO A 398 -17.47 -5.05 -32.21
N CYS A 399 -17.64 -5.72 -33.35
CA CYS A 399 -17.42 -7.18 -33.48
C CYS A 399 -15.97 -7.64 -33.25
N ASN A 400 -14.99 -6.73 -33.32
CA ASN A 400 -13.58 -7.04 -33.04
C ASN A 400 -13.19 -6.78 -31.58
N VAL A 401 -14.13 -6.33 -30.74
CA VAL A 401 -13.90 -6.05 -29.34
C VAL A 401 -14.48 -7.17 -28.48
N ILE A 402 -13.67 -7.65 -27.54
CA ILE A 402 -14.09 -8.62 -26.52
C ILE A 402 -13.95 -7.92 -25.17
N LEU A 403 -15.07 -7.79 -24.45
CA LEU A 403 -15.09 -7.29 -23.08
C LEU A 403 -14.70 -8.40 -22.13
N VAL A 404 -13.62 -8.21 -21.38
CA VAL A 404 -13.17 -9.13 -20.33
C VAL A 404 -13.58 -8.55 -18.97
N ASN A 405 -14.45 -9.28 -18.28
CA ASN A 405 -15.05 -8.87 -17.02
C ASN A 405 -14.95 -10.01 -15.99
N LEU A 406 -14.95 -9.70 -14.69
CA LEU A 406 -15.00 -10.72 -13.64
C LEU A 406 -16.41 -10.84 -13.08
N PHE A 407 -17.00 -9.71 -12.69
CA PHE A 407 -18.29 -9.64 -12.02
C PHE A 407 -19.24 -8.70 -12.76
N CYS A 408 -20.42 -9.17 -13.13
CA CYS A 408 -21.44 -8.33 -13.76
C CYS A 408 -22.80 -8.45 -13.06
N THR A 409 -23.64 -7.42 -13.23
CA THR A 409 -25.06 -7.50 -12.87
C THR A 409 -25.92 -7.89 -14.07
N PRO A 410 -27.06 -8.57 -13.87
CA PRO A 410 -28.00 -8.88 -14.94
C PRO A 410 -28.48 -7.61 -15.69
N SER A 411 -28.74 -6.52 -14.96
CA SER A 411 -29.18 -5.24 -15.55
C SER A 411 -28.14 -4.65 -16.51
N SER A 412 -26.85 -4.82 -16.21
CA SER A 412 -25.79 -4.34 -17.08
C SER A 412 -25.65 -5.13 -18.37
N LEU A 413 -25.85 -6.45 -18.31
CA LEU A 413 -25.85 -7.32 -19.49
C LEU A 413 -27.02 -7.01 -20.41
N HIS A 414 -28.23 -6.82 -19.87
CA HIS A 414 -29.39 -6.39 -20.67
C HIS A 414 -29.13 -5.06 -21.36
N TYR A 415 -28.67 -4.05 -20.63
CA TYR A 415 -28.36 -2.74 -21.20
C TYR A 415 -27.32 -2.82 -22.34
N LEU A 416 -26.25 -3.61 -22.17
CA LEU A 416 -25.24 -3.78 -23.23
C LEU A 416 -25.74 -4.61 -24.39
N SER A 417 -26.57 -5.62 -24.16
CA SER A 417 -27.19 -6.43 -25.22
C SER A 417 -28.12 -5.58 -26.08
N ASP A 418 -28.85 -4.63 -25.48
CA ASP A 418 -29.76 -3.73 -26.20
C ASP A 418 -28.99 -2.67 -27.00
N VAL A 419 -27.95 -2.10 -26.41
CA VAL A 419 -27.22 -0.96 -27.01
C VAL A 419 -26.11 -1.40 -27.97
N MET A 420 -25.46 -2.54 -27.71
CA MET A 420 -24.34 -3.06 -28.50
C MET A 420 -24.42 -4.60 -28.65
N PRO A 421 -25.36 -5.10 -29.47
CA PRO A 421 -25.55 -6.55 -29.68
C PRO A 421 -24.37 -7.22 -30.41
N GLU A 422 -23.41 -6.45 -30.91
CA GLU A 422 -22.21 -6.96 -31.57
C GLU A 422 -21.06 -7.30 -30.63
N LEU A 423 -21.09 -6.80 -29.39
CA LEU A 423 -20.00 -6.95 -28.43
C LEU A 423 -19.99 -8.37 -27.82
N SER A 424 -18.84 -9.03 -27.87
CA SER A 424 -18.61 -10.29 -27.14
C SER A 424 -18.19 -10.00 -25.70
N ILE A 425 -18.80 -10.67 -24.73
CA ILE A 425 -18.52 -10.48 -23.29
C ILE A 425 -18.07 -11.80 -22.69
N VAL A 426 -16.92 -11.79 -22.02
CA VAL A 426 -16.44 -12.92 -21.20
C VAL A 426 -16.52 -12.52 -19.74
N THR A 427 -17.19 -13.32 -18.92
CA THR A 427 -17.35 -13.04 -17.48
C THR A 427 -17.25 -14.31 -16.64
N SER A 428 -16.76 -14.20 -15.40
CA SER A 428 -16.74 -15.34 -14.46
C SER A 428 -18.08 -15.52 -13.73
N GLU A 429 -18.75 -14.42 -13.37
CA GLU A 429 -19.97 -14.49 -12.57
C GLU A 429 -20.96 -13.38 -12.96
N CYS A 430 -22.26 -13.69 -12.92
CA CYS A 430 -23.34 -12.72 -12.97
C CYS A 430 -24.15 -12.79 -11.68
N SER A 431 -24.15 -11.71 -10.89
CA SER A 431 -24.84 -11.65 -9.59
C SER A 431 -25.51 -10.29 -9.39
N LEU A 432 -26.56 -10.27 -8.55
CA LEU A 432 -27.24 -9.02 -8.21
C LEU A 432 -26.36 -8.10 -7.34
N ASP A 433 -25.44 -8.70 -6.57
CA ASP A 433 -24.51 -7.99 -5.69
C ASP A 433 -23.05 -8.33 -6.07
N PRO A 434 -22.51 -7.66 -7.10
CA PRO A 434 -21.10 -7.81 -7.45
C PRO A 434 -20.22 -7.13 -6.38
N PRO A 435 -19.00 -7.64 -6.13
CA PRO A 435 -18.10 -7.11 -5.12
C PRO A 435 -17.57 -5.72 -5.51
N ASN A 436 -18.35 -4.67 -5.25
CA ASN A 436 -18.02 -3.28 -5.59
C ASN A 436 -16.75 -2.77 -4.90
N TYR A 437 -16.37 -3.39 -3.78
CA TYR A 437 -15.13 -3.15 -3.06
C TYR A 437 -13.90 -3.77 -3.72
N PHE A 438 -14.04 -4.60 -4.76
CA PHE A 438 -12.94 -5.38 -5.34
C PHE A 438 -11.79 -4.49 -5.79
N CYS A 439 -12.08 -3.40 -6.52
CA CYS A 439 -11.03 -2.47 -6.95
C CYS A 439 -10.36 -1.76 -5.77
N THR A 440 -11.13 -1.41 -4.73
CA THR A 440 -10.61 -0.78 -3.52
C THR A 440 -9.65 -1.72 -2.81
N LYS A 441 -10.08 -2.94 -2.46
CA LYS A 441 -9.28 -3.94 -1.73
C LYS A 441 -8.06 -4.40 -2.55
N TYR A 442 -8.20 -4.56 -3.87
CA TYR A 442 -7.11 -4.94 -4.77
C TYR A 442 -6.02 -3.85 -4.90
N PHE A 443 -6.42 -2.59 -5.09
CA PHE A 443 -5.47 -1.48 -5.24
C PHE A 443 -4.98 -0.90 -3.93
N ASP A 444 -5.45 -1.41 -2.80
CA ASP A 444 -5.00 -0.97 -1.49
C ASP A 444 -3.55 -1.40 -1.18
N ARG A 445 -2.68 -1.47 -2.21
CA ARG A 445 -1.23 -1.54 -2.05
C ARG A 445 -0.82 -0.43 -1.11
N ARG A 446 -0.54 -0.76 0.15
CA ARG A 446 0.16 0.09 1.12
C ARG A 446 -0.03 1.58 0.83
N ARG A 447 -1.23 2.11 1.06
CA ARG A 447 -1.39 3.51 1.42
C ARG A 447 -1.27 3.74 2.92
N CYS A 448 -0.68 2.80 3.66
CA CYS A 448 0.00 3.12 4.92
C CYS A 448 1.35 3.81 4.65
N ARG A 449 1.26 4.97 4.00
CA ARG A 449 2.14 6.15 3.96
C ARG A 449 1.54 7.12 2.94
N ARG A 450 0.37 7.70 3.26
CA ARG A 450 -0.12 9.01 2.77
C ARG A 450 -1.43 9.39 3.50
N THR A 451 -1.28 9.71 4.77
CA THR A 451 -1.70 10.98 5.40
C THR A 451 -2.98 11.67 4.91
N SER A 452 -3.80 12.08 5.89
CA SER A 452 -5.11 12.75 5.78
C SER A 452 -5.25 13.81 4.69
N ILE A 453 -6.49 14.11 4.27
CA ILE A 453 -6.81 15.20 3.33
C ILE A 453 -6.21 16.53 3.78
N LEU A 454 -6.16 16.77 5.10
CA LEU A 454 -5.47 17.90 5.73
C LEU A 454 -3.97 17.91 5.45
N TYR A 455 -3.28 16.77 5.51
CA TYR A 455 -1.86 16.69 5.16
C TYR A 455 -1.62 16.94 3.67
N ARG A 456 -2.51 16.48 2.77
CA ARG A 456 -2.41 16.76 1.33
C ARG A 456 -2.61 18.24 1.02
N GLN A 457 -3.57 18.90 1.68
CA GLN A 457 -3.77 20.34 1.58
C GLN A 457 -2.60 21.11 2.19
N ALA A 458 -2.06 20.66 3.33
CA ALA A 458 -0.89 21.25 3.96
C ALA A 458 0.40 21.06 3.14
N HIS A 459 0.60 19.92 2.48
CA HIS A 459 1.73 19.70 1.54
C HIS A 459 1.56 20.50 0.26
N ALA A 460 0.36 20.53 -0.34
CA ALA A 460 0.10 21.36 -1.52
C ALA A 460 0.19 22.86 -1.22
N SER A 461 -0.07 23.27 0.03
CA SER A 461 0.16 24.64 0.51
C SER A 461 1.64 24.91 0.74
N ARG A 462 2.37 24.01 1.42
CA ARG A 462 3.83 24.09 1.61
C ARG A 462 4.58 24.11 0.28
N GLU A 463 4.18 23.28 -0.69
CA GLU A 463 4.82 23.23 -2.00
C GLU A 463 4.50 24.48 -2.84
N ARG A 464 3.29 25.03 -2.73
CA ARG A 464 2.96 26.34 -3.33
C ARG A 464 3.81 27.45 -2.73
N SER A 465 3.93 27.50 -1.40
CA SER A 465 4.76 28.49 -0.70
C SER A 465 6.25 28.34 -1.03
N ARG A 466 6.73 27.10 -1.20
CA ARG A 466 8.11 26.80 -1.64
C ARG A 466 8.37 27.29 -3.06
N VAL A 467 7.45 27.02 -4.00
CA VAL A 467 7.56 27.47 -5.39
C VAL A 467 7.45 28.99 -5.50
N GLU A 468 6.58 29.62 -4.71
CA GLU A 468 6.43 31.08 -4.64
C GLU A 468 7.68 31.77 -4.09
N SER A 469 8.24 31.27 -2.99
CA SER A 469 9.51 31.76 -2.43
C SER A 469 10.66 31.62 -3.44
N PHE A 470 10.74 30.47 -4.11
CA PHE A 470 11.71 30.24 -5.17
C PHE A 470 11.53 31.21 -6.34
N ASN A 471 10.29 31.43 -6.80
CA ASN A 471 10.02 32.39 -7.88
C ASN A 471 10.36 33.83 -7.47
N ARG A 472 10.11 34.21 -6.21
CA ARG A 472 10.46 35.54 -5.67
C ARG A 472 11.97 35.77 -5.64
N ALA A 473 12.75 34.75 -5.26
CA ALA A 473 14.21 34.82 -5.29
C ALA A 473 14.76 34.97 -6.71
N PHE A 474 14.19 34.25 -7.69
CA PHE A 474 14.56 34.40 -9.10
C PHE A 474 14.20 35.78 -9.68
N GLU A 475 13.09 36.37 -9.26
CA GLU A 475 12.71 37.73 -9.66
C GLU A 475 13.64 38.80 -9.07
N GLN A 476 14.07 38.63 -7.81
CA GLN A 476 15.09 39.49 -7.20
C GLN A 476 16.43 39.37 -7.92
N LEU A 477 16.89 38.14 -8.19
CA LEU A 477 18.12 37.91 -8.93
C LEU A 477 18.05 38.54 -10.33
N ARG A 478 16.92 38.41 -11.02
CA ARG A 478 16.72 39.01 -12.35
C ARG A 478 16.84 40.52 -12.35
N ARG A 479 16.40 41.23 -11.30
CA ARG A 479 16.54 42.69 -11.18
C ARG A 479 17.98 43.17 -11.02
N LEU A 480 18.86 42.32 -10.49
CA LEU A 480 20.26 42.64 -10.24
C LEU A 480 21.16 42.34 -11.44
N LEU A 481 20.70 41.51 -12.38
CA LEU A 481 21.48 41.11 -13.54
C LEU A 481 21.31 42.09 -14.71
N PRO A 482 22.40 42.56 -15.32
CA PRO A 482 22.31 43.39 -16.52
C PRO A 482 21.90 42.52 -17.72
N THR A 483 20.73 42.81 -18.30
CA THR A 483 20.24 42.14 -19.51
C THR A 483 20.07 43.13 -20.66
N LEU A 484 20.59 42.78 -21.83
CA LEU A 484 20.38 43.51 -23.09
C LEU A 484 19.63 42.61 -24.08
N PRO A 485 18.41 42.98 -24.56
CA PRO A 485 17.55 44.09 -24.14
C PRO A 485 16.89 43.86 -22.77
N PRO A 486 16.48 44.93 -22.05
CA PRO A 486 16.00 44.87 -20.67
C PRO A 486 14.73 44.03 -20.46
N ASP A 487 13.92 43.84 -21.50
CA ASP A 487 12.65 43.08 -21.41
C ASP A 487 12.77 41.60 -21.80
N LYS A 488 13.99 41.09 -22.03
CA LYS A 488 14.16 39.68 -22.40
C LYS A 488 13.72 38.76 -21.25
N LYS A 489 12.73 37.90 -21.49
CA LYS A 489 12.31 36.85 -20.56
C LYS A 489 13.36 35.74 -20.54
N LEU A 490 14.24 35.78 -19.55
CA LEU A 490 15.21 34.72 -19.30
C LEU A 490 14.55 33.56 -18.56
N THR A 491 14.85 32.34 -18.98
CA THR A 491 14.51 31.13 -18.24
C THR A 491 15.35 31.05 -16.96
N LYS A 492 14.90 30.30 -15.96
CA LYS A 492 15.61 30.17 -14.68
C LYS A 492 17.06 29.68 -14.84
N ILE A 493 17.30 28.80 -15.81
CA ILE A 493 18.65 28.31 -16.07
C ILE A 493 19.55 29.37 -16.71
N GLU A 494 18.99 30.23 -17.56
CA GLU A 494 19.70 31.38 -18.15
C GLU A 494 20.01 32.44 -17.10
N ILE A 495 19.09 32.70 -16.17
CA ILE A 495 19.30 33.63 -15.03
C ILE A 495 20.50 33.16 -14.19
N LEU A 496 20.56 31.88 -13.82
CA LEU A 496 21.68 31.33 -13.05
C LEU A 496 23.00 31.41 -13.81
N ARG A 497 23.02 31.05 -15.09
CA ARG A 497 24.22 31.12 -15.92
C ARG A 497 24.73 32.55 -16.07
N LEU A 498 23.82 33.50 -16.27
CA LEU A 498 24.16 34.92 -16.36
C LEU A 498 24.68 35.46 -15.02
N ALA A 499 24.09 35.05 -13.90
CA ALA A 499 24.57 35.42 -12.56
C ALA A 499 25.98 34.94 -12.30
N ILE A 500 26.28 33.67 -12.61
CA ILE A 500 27.63 33.11 -12.45
C ILE A 500 28.65 33.86 -13.32
N SER A 501 28.29 34.12 -14.58
CA SER A 501 29.14 34.89 -15.50
C SER A 501 29.36 36.34 -15.05
N TYR A 502 28.37 36.95 -14.40
CA TYR A 502 28.46 38.32 -13.91
C TYR A 502 29.28 38.43 -12.63
N MET A 503 29.11 37.48 -11.69
CA MET A 503 29.94 37.42 -10.47
C MET A 503 31.41 37.21 -10.82
N THR A 504 31.72 36.27 -11.72
CA THR A 504 33.10 36.03 -12.18
C THR A 504 33.73 37.25 -12.86
N TYR A 505 32.93 38.03 -13.60
CA TYR A 505 33.38 39.28 -14.18
C TYR A 505 33.66 40.36 -13.12
N LEU A 506 32.79 40.50 -12.12
CA LEU A 506 32.98 41.44 -11.00
C LEU A 506 34.20 41.09 -10.15
N ASP A 507 34.41 39.81 -9.85
CA ASP A 507 35.60 39.34 -9.12
C ASP A 507 36.89 39.65 -9.87
N CYS A 508 36.87 39.57 -11.21
CA CYS A 508 38.01 39.90 -12.05
C CYS A 508 38.32 41.41 -12.06
N ILE A 509 37.30 42.26 -11.90
CA ILE A 509 37.47 43.72 -11.78
C ILE A 509 37.95 44.11 -10.38
N LEU A 510 37.47 43.46 -9.33
CA LEU A 510 37.82 43.79 -7.94
C LEU A 510 39.22 43.30 -7.52
N MET A 511 39.82 42.39 -8.29
CA MET A 511 41.20 41.90 -8.12
C MET A 511 42.24 42.69 -8.95
N LEU A 512 41.81 43.73 -9.66
CA LEU A 512 42.62 44.78 -10.30
C LEU A 512 42.58 46.04 -9.43
#